data_AF-A0A1U9ZUN7-F1
#
_entry.id   AF-A0A1U9ZUN7-F1
#
_cell.length_a   1.000
_cell.length_b   1.000
_cell.length_c   1.000
_cell.angle_alpha   90.00
_cell.angle_beta   90.00
_cell.angle_gamma   90.00
#
_symmetry.space_group_name_H-M   'P 1'
#
loop_
_entity.id
_entity.type
_entity.pdbx_description
1 polymer ?
#
loop_
_entity_poly.entity_id
_entity_poly.type
_entity_poly.pdbx_seq_one_letter_code
_entity_poly.pdbx_strand_id
1 'polypeptide(L)'
;MAGRSAYRCRWPGPALFQEVGLDVALLLLSGIVALFTAVTVHDLGRERGTWDDEVPPRDGPPLSPYELACLAGGAGRVAELAVAVLAGSGTIRLSRGGHAQRAASPLSGARHPVERAVLSFVRGRRGSYLYEIKRELRRSPVLAELEDGLTRLGLLVPLGPGFVTDLLLWLRRLRTAALVCALLEVAAMFVQRTYWIPVLGLAVLTFTRVAAQSELRWWGGVSRVTTAWARQELARARAAHPRGAATGSLAVSIALYGLAELRDPLLLAAIYRLGPGQGGS
;
A
#
# COMPACT_ATOMS: atom_id res chain seq x y z
N MET A 1 35.96 -50.01 60.87
CA MET A 1 35.25 -48.85 60.28
C MET A 1 35.64 -48.73 58.81
N ALA A 2 34.78 -49.20 57.90
CA ALA A 2 34.97 -49.04 56.46
C ALA A 2 33.59 -49.05 55.79
N GLY A 3 33.04 -47.87 55.53
CA GLY A 3 31.75 -47.69 54.86
C GLY A 3 31.93 -47.75 53.34
N ARG A 4 31.43 -48.82 52.71
CA ARG A 4 31.36 -48.92 51.25
C ARG A 4 30.08 -48.24 50.76
N SER A 5 30.23 -47.03 50.23
CA SER A 5 29.17 -46.32 49.49
C SER A 5 29.02 -46.96 48.11
N ALA A 6 27.90 -47.64 47.89
CA ALA A 6 27.55 -48.22 46.60
C ALA A 6 27.00 -47.12 45.67
N TYR A 7 27.82 -46.64 44.75
CA TYR A 7 27.41 -45.75 43.67
C TYR A 7 26.48 -46.51 42.71
N ARG A 8 25.17 -46.42 42.89
CA ARG A 8 24.20 -46.86 41.87
C ARG A 8 24.24 -45.88 40.71
N CYS A 9 24.88 -46.26 39.63
CA CYS A 9 24.76 -45.60 38.33
C CYS A 9 23.29 -45.67 37.88
N ARG A 10 22.55 -44.59 38.16
CA ARG A 10 21.17 -44.41 37.69
C ARG A 10 21.24 -43.89 36.26
N TRP A 11 21.11 -44.80 35.30
CA TRP A 11 21.04 -44.44 33.89
C TRP A 11 19.86 -43.48 33.66
N PRO A 12 20.05 -42.37 32.93
CA PRO A 12 18.95 -41.48 32.56
C PRO A 12 17.96 -42.28 31.72
N GLY A 13 16.71 -42.33 32.16
CA GLY A 13 15.64 -43.06 31.48
C GLY A 13 15.29 -42.44 30.11
N PRO A 14 14.61 -43.20 29.23
CA PRO A 14 14.33 -42.82 27.84
C PRO A 14 13.52 -41.53 27.65
N ALA A 15 12.95 -40.96 28.72
CA ALA A 15 12.15 -39.73 28.67
C ALA A 15 12.96 -38.48 28.25
N LEU A 16 14.26 -38.42 28.56
CA LEU A 16 15.10 -37.25 28.23
C LEU A 16 15.41 -37.13 26.73
N PHE A 17 15.35 -38.22 25.97
CA PHE A 17 15.62 -38.18 24.52
C PHE A 17 14.43 -37.66 23.70
N GLN A 18 13.23 -37.71 24.26
CA GLN A 18 12.00 -37.38 23.55
C GLN A 18 11.67 -35.86 23.57
N GLU A 19 12.11 -35.13 24.61
CA GLU A 19 11.95 -33.67 24.69
C GLU A 19 12.87 -32.93 23.72
N VAL A 20 14.15 -33.35 23.62
CA VAL A 20 15.13 -32.70 22.73
C VAL A 20 14.73 -32.82 21.26
N GLY A 21 14.09 -33.94 20.87
CA GLY A 21 13.67 -34.15 19.48
C GLY A 21 12.59 -33.17 19.01
N LEU A 22 11.71 -32.73 19.91
CA LEU A 22 10.56 -31.87 19.55
C LEU A 22 10.94 -30.39 19.50
N ASP A 23 11.80 -29.92 20.40
CA ASP A 23 12.33 -28.55 20.36
C ASP A 23 13.12 -28.31 19.07
N VAL A 24 13.92 -29.30 18.66
CA VAL A 24 14.65 -29.28 17.39
C VAL A 24 13.68 -29.25 16.21
N ALA A 25 12.60 -30.03 16.24
CA ALA A 25 11.60 -30.05 15.17
C ALA A 25 10.88 -28.69 15.01
N LEU A 26 10.52 -28.03 16.12
CA LEU A 26 9.89 -26.70 16.09
C LEU A 26 10.85 -25.62 15.58
N LEU A 27 12.12 -25.67 15.99
CA LEU A 27 13.16 -24.76 15.50
C LEU A 27 13.38 -24.92 13.99
N LEU A 28 13.38 -26.15 13.50
CA LEU A 28 13.47 -26.45 12.07
C LEU A 28 12.26 -25.92 11.31
N LEU A 29 11.05 -26.11 11.82
CA LEU A 29 9.82 -25.64 11.20
C LEU A 29 9.78 -24.10 11.10
N SER A 30 10.14 -23.42 12.19
CA SER A 30 10.27 -21.96 12.21
C SER A 30 11.31 -21.46 11.21
N GLY A 31 12.47 -22.11 11.14
CA GLY A 31 13.51 -21.82 10.15
C GLY A 31 13.02 -21.98 8.71
N ILE A 32 12.25 -23.02 8.41
CA ILE A 32 11.67 -23.27 7.08
C ILE A 32 10.69 -22.16 6.70
N VAL A 33 9.79 -21.76 7.63
CA VAL A 33 8.82 -20.69 7.38
C VAL A 33 9.52 -19.34 7.15
N ALA A 34 10.54 -19.03 7.95
CA ALA A 34 11.34 -17.82 7.79
C ALA A 34 12.09 -17.80 6.45
N LEU A 35 12.72 -18.92 6.07
CA LEU A 35 13.42 -19.05 4.81
C LEU A 35 12.48 -18.90 3.61
N PHE A 36 11.30 -19.53 3.66
CA PHE A 36 10.32 -19.44 2.58
C PHE A 36 9.81 -18.00 2.40
N THR A 37 9.58 -17.30 3.51
CA THR A 37 9.21 -15.89 3.50
C THR A 37 10.32 -15.03 2.87
N ALA A 38 11.58 -15.26 3.27
CA ALA A 38 12.74 -14.53 2.74
C ALA A 38 12.95 -14.77 1.24
N VAL A 39 12.87 -16.02 0.78
CA VAL A 39 12.99 -16.38 -0.65
C VAL A 39 11.89 -15.72 -1.48
N THR A 40 10.65 -15.76 -1.01
CA THR A 40 9.54 -15.12 -1.74
C THR A 40 9.76 -13.61 -1.88
N VAL A 41 10.21 -12.95 -0.81
CA VAL A 41 10.52 -11.50 -0.85
C VAL A 41 11.69 -11.23 -1.80
N HIS A 42 12.70 -12.10 -1.82
CA HIS A 42 13.86 -11.97 -2.70
C HIS A 42 13.50 -12.15 -4.17
N ASP A 43 12.72 -13.18 -4.51
CA ASP A 43 12.29 -13.45 -5.89
C ASP A 43 11.40 -12.32 -6.43
N LEU A 44 10.49 -11.78 -5.61
CA LEU A 44 9.71 -10.58 -5.98
C LEU A 44 10.60 -9.37 -6.25
N GLY A 45 11.71 -9.23 -5.51
CA GLY A 45 12.69 -8.16 -5.73
C GLY A 45 13.48 -8.37 -7.02
N ARG A 46 13.87 -9.61 -7.30
CA ARG A 46 14.65 -9.99 -8.48
C ARG A 46 13.85 -9.83 -9.76
N GLU A 47 12.60 -10.29 -9.79
CA GLU A 47 11.71 -10.08 -10.94
C GLU A 47 11.52 -8.59 -11.20
N ARG A 48 11.31 -7.77 -10.16
CA ARG A 48 11.21 -6.31 -10.34
C ARG A 48 12.46 -5.69 -10.97
N GLY A 49 13.66 -6.18 -10.63
CA GLY A 49 14.90 -5.69 -11.21
C GLY A 49 15.03 -6.00 -12.71
N THR A 50 14.60 -7.19 -13.14
CA THR A 50 14.68 -7.57 -14.57
C THR A 50 13.81 -6.72 -15.48
N TRP A 51 12.68 -6.19 -14.98
CA TRP A 51 11.79 -5.31 -15.76
C TRP A 51 12.34 -3.88 -15.86
N ASP A 52 13.21 -3.49 -14.93
CA ASP A 52 13.79 -2.15 -14.90
C ASP A 52 14.89 -1.97 -15.97
N ASP A 53 15.55 -3.05 -16.40
CA ASP A 53 16.63 -3.01 -17.41
C ASP A 53 16.13 -2.97 -18.86
N GLU A 54 14.87 -3.36 -19.12
CA GLU A 54 14.35 -3.54 -20.47
C GLU A 54 13.71 -2.28 -21.08
N VAL A 55 13.50 -1.23 -20.29
CA VAL A 55 12.82 0.00 -20.76
C VAL A 55 13.83 1.06 -21.21
N PRO A 56 13.94 1.35 -22.52
CA PRO A 56 14.87 2.35 -23.02
C PRO A 56 14.53 3.78 -22.52
N PRO A 57 15.54 4.64 -22.31
CA PRO A 57 15.31 6.03 -21.92
C PRO A 57 14.51 6.77 -23.00
N ARG A 58 13.49 7.51 -22.57
CA ARG A 58 12.66 8.31 -23.46
C ARG A 58 13.23 9.71 -23.63
N ASP A 59 13.36 10.13 -24.89
CA ASP A 59 13.40 11.53 -25.30
C ASP A 59 12.00 11.95 -25.73
N GLY A 60 11.28 12.68 -24.88
CA GLY A 60 9.95 13.16 -25.22
C GLY A 60 9.50 14.33 -24.35
N PRO A 61 8.34 14.92 -24.67
CA PRO A 61 7.83 16.06 -23.93
C PRO A 61 7.67 15.73 -22.44
N PRO A 62 7.85 16.75 -21.57
CA PRO A 62 7.74 16.59 -20.12
C PRO A 62 6.36 16.08 -19.75
N LEU A 63 6.30 15.25 -18.71
CA LEU A 63 5.05 14.71 -18.21
C LEU A 63 4.11 15.82 -17.75
N SER A 64 2.83 15.66 -18.09
CA SER A 64 1.78 16.53 -17.61
C SER A 64 1.60 16.42 -16.09
N PRO A 65 1.05 17.44 -15.41
CA PRO A 65 0.76 17.35 -13.98
C PRO A 65 -0.14 16.17 -13.61
N TYR A 66 -1.06 15.77 -14.48
CA TYR A 66 -1.94 14.62 -14.25
C TYR A 66 -1.21 13.28 -14.34
N GLU A 67 -0.29 13.14 -15.29
CA GLU A 67 0.60 11.97 -15.39
C GLU A 67 1.52 11.87 -14.17
N LEU A 68 2.14 12.99 -13.77
CA LEU A 68 2.96 13.05 -12.55
C LEU A 68 2.16 12.69 -11.29
N ALA A 69 0.91 13.17 -11.18
CA ALA A 69 0.03 12.81 -10.08
C ALA A 69 -0.29 11.31 -10.08
N CYS A 70 -0.55 10.74 -11.25
CA CYS A 70 -0.81 9.31 -11.41
C CYS A 70 0.41 8.47 -11.01
N LEU A 71 1.61 8.90 -11.36
CA LEU A 71 2.85 8.21 -10.95
C LEU A 71 3.17 8.39 -9.47
N ALA A 72 2.92 9.57 -8.91
CA ALA A 72 3.25 9.88 -7.52
C ALA A 72 2.29 9.25 -6.50
N GLY A 73 1.01 9.07 -6.85
CA GLY A 73 0.01 8.53 -5.91
C GLY A 73 -1.25 7.97 -6.56
N GLY A 74 -1.18 7.59 -7.84
CA GLY A 74 -2.26 6.93 -8.58
C GLY A 74 -3.53 7.77 -8.69
N ALA A 75 -4.66 7.06 -8.83
CA ALA A 75 -6.01 7.63 -8.90
C ALA A 75 -6.31 8.66 -7.80
N GLY A 76 -5.85 8.36 -6.57
CA GLY A 76 -6.12 9.19 -5.41
C GLY A 76 -5.49 10.57 -5.55
N ARG A 77 -4.22 10.62 -5.97
CA ARG A 77 -3.50 11.87 -6.19
C ARG A 77 -4.00 12.64 -7.41
N VAL A 78 -4.38 11.93 -8.48
CA VAL A 78 -5.02 12.54 -9.67
C VAL A 78 -6.33 13.24 -9.29
N ALA A 79 -7.17 12.60 -8.48
CA ALA A 79 -8.41 13.20 -7.99
C ALA A 79 -8.16 14.45 -7.14
N GLU A 80 -7.17 14.39 -6.25
CA GLU A 80 -6.77 15.54 -5.42
C GLU A 80 -6.30 16.72 -6.26
N LEU A 81 -5.44 16.47 -7.24
CA LEU A 81 -4.98 17.48 -8.18
C LEU A 81 -6.17 18.11 -8.93
N ALA A 82 -7.04 17.29 -9.50
CA ALA A 82 -8.21 17.76 -10.24
C ALA A 82 -9.12 18.63 -9.37
N VAL A 83 -9.40 18.20 -8.13
CA VAL A 83 -10.21 18.99 -7.18
C VAL A 83 -9.52 20.30 -6.83
N ALA A 84 -8.21 20.30 -6.61
CA ALA A 84 -7.47 21.51 -6.28
C ALA A 84 -7.42 22.51 -7.44
N VAL A 85 -7.19 22.05 -8.68
CA VAL A 85 -7.22 22.90 -9.89
C VAL A 85 -8.64 23.46 -10.12
N LEU A 86 -9.67 22.64 -9.93
CA LEU A 86 -11.07 23.08 -10.04
C LEU A 86 -11.50 24.04 -8.93
N ALA A 87 -10.95 23.89 -7.72
CA ALA A 87 -11.18 24.81 -6.62
C ALA A 87 -10.43 26.14 -6.84
N GLY A 88 -9.17 26.09 -7.27
CA GLY A 88 -8.35 27.27 -7.57
C GLY A 88 -8.90 28.10 -8.73
N SER A 89 -9.53 27.46 -9.72
CA SER A 89 -10.25 28.15 -10.81
C SER A 89 -11.64 28.66 -10.42
N GLY A 90 -12.11 28.39 -9.20
CA GLY A 90 -13.45 28.76 -8.74
C GLY A 90 -14.58 27.97 -9.41
N THR A 91 -14.27 26.88 -10.11
CA THR A 91 -15.27 26.01 -10.76
C THR A 91 -16.00 25.12 -9.75
N ILE A 92 -15.28 24.70 -8.70
CA ILE A 92 -15.82 23.99 -7.54
C ILE A 92 -15.62 24.86 -6.30
N ARG A 93 -16.67 24.98 -5.48
CA ARG A 93 -16.57 25.55 -4.15
C ARG A 93 -16.48 24.43 -3.13
N LEU A 94 -15.47 24.49 -2.27
CA LEU A 94 -15.33 23.59 -1.14
C LEU A 94 -16.05 24.19 0.06
N SER A 95 -17.01 23.44 0.61
CA SER A 95 -17.70 23.79 1.85
C SER A 95 -16.82 23.50 3.07
N ARG A 96 -16.97 24.29 4.14
CA ARG A 96 -16.31 24.03 5.44
C ARG A 96 -16.67 22.67 6.04
N GLY A 97 -17.81 22.11 5.63
CA GLY A 97 -18.24 20.76 6.01
C GLY A 97 -17.49 19.63 5.30
N GLY A 98 -16.50 19.93 4.47
CA GLY A 98 -15.78 18.92 3.70
C GLY A 98 -16.66 18.35 2.60
N HIS A 99 -17.27 19.21 1.79
CA HIS A 99 -18.01 18.81 0.59
C HIS A 99 -17.61 19.67 -0.60
N ALA A 100 -17.39 19.03 -1.74
CA ALA A 100 -17.25 19.72 -3.02
C ALA A 100 -18.63 19.98 -3.62
N GLN A 101 -18.91 21.25 -3.93
CA GLN A 101 -20.12 21.70 -4.63
C GLN A 101 -19.71 22.46 -5.89
N ARG A 102 -20.49 22.30 -6.96
CA ARG A 102 -20.25 23.07 -8.18
C ARG A 102 -20.54 24.54 -7.92
N ALA A 103 -19.61 25.42 -8.27
CA ALA A 103 -19.88 26.86 -8.28
C ALA A 103 -20.71 27.22 -9.51
N ALA A 104 -21.51 28.30 -9.43
CA ALA A 104 -22.30 28.80 -10.56
C ALA A 104 -21.46 29.36 -11.73
N SER A 105 -20.13 29.41 -11.56
CA SER A 105 -19.20 29.94 -12.56
C SER A 105 -19.21 29.12 -13.86
N PRO A 106 -19.02 29.76 -15.04
CA PRO A 106 -19.06 29.08 -16.33
C PRO A 106 -18.04 27.95 -16.45
N LEU A 107 -18.37 26.93 -17.24
CA LEU A 107 -17.61 25.68 -17.48
C LEU A 107 -16.23 25.87 -18.13
N SER A 108 -15.80 27.11 -18.33
CA SER A 108 -14.59 27.45 -19.09
C SER A 108 -13.28 27.02 -18.41
N GLY A 109 -13.35 26.50 -17.17
CA GLY A 109 -12.20 26.05 -16.40
C GLY A 109 -11.75 24.61 -16.66
N ALA A 110 -12.61 23.74 -17.20
CA ALA A 110 -12.31 22.30 -17.32
C ALA A 110 -11.60 21.96 -18.63
N ARG A 111 -10.27 22.06 -18.63
CA ARG A 111 -9.44 21.82 -19.82
C ARG A 111 -9.09 20.34 -19.98
N HIS A 112 -8.90 19.64 -18.87
CA HIS A 112 -8.47 18.24 -18.89
C HIS A 112 -9.67 17.26 -18.83
N PRO A 113 -9.64 16.09 -19.52
CA PRO A 113 -10.70 15.09 -19.42
C PRO A 113 -10.96 14.62 -17.98
N VAL A 114 -9.93 14.54 -17.14
CA VAL A 114 -10.05 14.20 -15.71
C VAL A 114 -10.88 15.24 -14.96
N GLU A 115 -10.64 16.53 -15.22
CA GLU A 115 -11.40 17.63 -14.60
C GLU A 115 -12.88 17.56 -15.00
N ARG A 116 -13.15 17.25 -16.28
CA ARG A 116 -14.51 17.06 -16.79
C ARG A 116 -15.20 15.89 -16.11
N ALA A 117 -14.51 14.77 -15.89
CA ALA A 117 -15.04 13.60 -15.17
C ALA A 117 -15.37 13.91 -13.69
N VAL A 118 -14.50 14.68 -13.02
CA VAL A 118 -14.78 15.16 -11.65
C VAL A 118 -15.99 16.09 -11.63
N LEU A 119 -16.09 17.02 -12.59
CA LEU A 119 -17.23 17.93 -12.68
C LEU A 119 -18.54 17.22 -13.00
N SER A 120 -18.53 16.21 -13.87
CA SER A 120 -19.74 15.43 -14.16
C SER A 120 -20.24 14.70 -12.91
N PHE A 121 -19.33 14.23 -12.05
CA PHE A 121 -19.71 13.61 -10.78
C PHE A 121 -20.31 14.61 -9.79
N VAL A 122 -19.72 15.79 -9.67
CA VAL A 122 -20.20 16.84 -8.73
C VAL A 122 -21.50 17.49 -9.23
N ARG A 123 -21.77 17.50 -10.54
CA ARG A 123 -22.96 18.13 -11.16
C ARG A 123 -24.31 17.61 -10.68
N GLY A 124 -24.39 16.38 -10.15
CA GLY A 124 -25.64 15.76 -9.74
C GLY A 124 -25.91 15.75 -8.24
N ARG A 125 -25.03 16.31 -7.40
CA ARG A 125 -25.07 16.11 -5.94
C ARG A 125 -25.02 17.43 -5.18
N ARG A 126 -25.76 17.52 -4.06
CA ARG A 126 -25.72 18.67 -3.12
C ARG A 126 -24.42 18.77 -2.31
N GLY A 127 -23.44 17.94 -2.61
CA GLY A 127 -22.13 17.89 -1.98
C GLY A 127 -21.54 16.50 -2.19
N SER A 128 -20.29 16.43 -2.66
CA SER A 128 -19.56 15.18 -2.82
C SER A 128 -18.32 15.18 -1.93
N TYR A 129 -18.11 14.10 -1.20
CA TYR A 129 -16.89 13.94 -0.41
C TYR A 129 -15.71 13.56 -1.31
N LEU A 130 -14.49 13.94 -0.93
CA LEU A 130 -13.28 13.62 -1.69
C LEU A 130 -13.08 12.11 -1.83
N TYR A 131 -13.41 11.32 -0.80
CA TYR A 131 -13.32 9.87 -0.90
C TYR A 131 -14.29 9.29 -1.95
N GLU A 132 -15.47 9.89 -2.12
CA GLU A 132 -16.42 9.49 -3.16
C GLU A 132 -15.91 9.87 -4.55
N ILE A 133 -15.37 11.08 -4.71
CA ILE A 133 -14.73 11.52 -5.95
C ILE A 133 -13.57 10.60 -6.31
N LYS A 134 -12.70 10.26 -5.35
CA LYS A 134 -11.59 9.31 -5.53
C LYS A 134 -12.10 7.93 -5.96
N ARG A 135 -13.15 7.43 -5.30
CA ARG A 135 -13.74 6.12 -5.60
C ARG A 135 -14.35 6.08 -6.99
N GLU A 136 -15.05 7.14 -7.38
CA GLU A 136 -15.68 7.22 -8.70
C GLU A 136 -14.64 7.42 -9.80
N LEU A 137 -13.68 8.32 -9.62
CA LEU A 137 -12.62 8.56 -10.60
C LEU A 137 -11.78 7.30 -10.84
N ARG A 138 -11.54 6.49 -9.80
CA ARG A 138 -10.88 5.18 -9.91
C ARG A 138 -11.62 4.23 -10.86
N ARG A 139 -12.94 4.37 -11.01
CA ARG A 139 -13.77 3.55 -11.92
C ARG A 139 -13.98 4.22 -13.28
N SER A 140 -13.49 5.44 -13.47
CA SER A 140 -13.74 6.20 -14.69
C SER A 140 -12.85 5.71 -15.84
N PRO A 141 -13.39 5.65 -17.09
CA PRO A 141 -12.61 5.26 -18.26
C PRO A 141 -11.48 6.24 -18.55
N VAL A 142 -11.69 7.53 -18.25
CA VAL A 142 -10.68 8.59 -18.44
C VAL A 142 -9.39 8.30 -17.66
N LEU A 143 -9.52 7.76 -16.45
CA LEU A 143 -8.37 7.43 -15.64
C LEU A 143 -7.69 6.13 -16.15
N ALA A 144 -8.47 5.16 -16.60
CA ALA A 144 -7.93 3.96 -17.26
C ALA A 144 -7.14 4.34 -18.52
N GLU A 145 -7.65 5.24 -19.36
CA GLU A 145 -6.93 5.76 -20.54
C GLU A 145 -5.61 6.45 -20.17
N LEU A 146 -5.59 7.25 -19.10
CA LEU A 146 -4.36 7.88 -18.58
C LEU A 146 -3.33 6.83 -18.13
N GLU A 147 -3.79 5.78 -17.47
CA GLU A 147 -2.96 4.67 -17.00
C GLU A 147 -2.45 3.81 -18.15
N ASP A 148 -3.28 3.53 -19.15
CA ASP A 148 -2.91 2.84 -20.37
C ASP A 148 -1.89 3.66 -21.17
N GLY A 149 -2.02 5.00 -21.17
CA GLY A 149 -1.02 5.91 -21.68
C GLY A 149 0.33 5.73 -20.99
N LEU A 150 0.36 5.83 -19.65
CA LEU A 150 1.58 5.64 -18.86
C LEU A 150 2.16 4.22 -18.97
N THR A 151 1.31 3.21 -19.12
CA THR A 151 1.70 1.82 -19.32
C THR A 151 2.36 1.63 -20.68
N ARG A 152 1.78 2.19 -21.76
CA ARG A 152 2.38 2.21 -23.09
C ARG A 152 3.73 2.95 -23.12
N LEU A 153 3.92 3.89 -22.20
CA LEU A 153 5.20 4.59 -22.02
C LEU A 153 6.20 3.84 -21.13
N GLY A 154 5.85 2.67 -20.58
CA GLY A 154 6.74 1.93 -19.67
C GLY A 154 6.95 2.62 -18.31
N LEU A 155 6.11 3.59 -17.94
CA LEU A 155 6.15 4.26 -16.63
C LEU A 155 5.40 3.48 -15.55
N LEU A 156 4.48 2.65 -15.99
CA LEU A 156 3.55 1.94 -15.12
C LEU A 156 3.53 0.49 -15.54
N VAL A 157 3.82 -0.41 -14.60
CA VAL A 157 3.64 -1.84 -14.83
C VAL A 157 2.15 -2.13 -14.59
N PRO A 158 1.42 -2.65 -15.59
CA PRO A 158 0.04 -3.03 -15.39
C PRO A 158 0.04 -4.24 -14.47
N LEU A 159 -0.31 -4.03 -13.19
CA LEU A 159 -0.70 -5.15 -12.34
C LEU A 159 -2.04 -5.63 -12.89
N GLY A 160 -1.98 -6.58 -13.83
CA GLY A 160 -3.17 -7.16 -14.42
C GLY A 160 -4.12 -7.66 -13.31
N PRO A 161 -5.44 -7.72 -13.58
CA PRO A 161 -6.40 -8.27 -12.62
C PRO A 161 -6.00 -9.68 -12.17
N GLY A 162 -5.37 -10.45 -13.07
CA GLY A 162 -4.75 -11.76 -12.79
C GLY A 162 -3.70 -11.72 -11.69
N PHE A 163 -2.77 -10.75 -11.71
CA PHE A 163 -1.71 -10.67 -10.71
C PHE A 163 -2.26 -10.44 -9.30
N VAL A 164 -3.27 -9.58 -9.17
CA VAL A 164 -3.88 -9.33 -7.85
C VAL A 164 -4.64 -10.56 -7.37
N THR A 165 -5.38 -11.25 -8.25
CA THR A 165 -6.09 -12.48 -7.89
C THR A 165 -5.12 -13.60 -7.55
N ASP A 166 -4.03 -13.75 -8.30
CA ASP A 166 -3.01 -14.77 -8.08
C ASP A 166 -2.24 -14.50 -6.80
N LEU A 167 -1.85 -13.24 -6.55
CA LEU A 167 -1.22 -12.83 -5.30
C LEU A 167 -2.16 -13.04 -4.10
N LEU A 168 -3.45 -12.70 -4.22
CA LEU A 168 -4.44 -12.93 -3.16
C LEU A 168 -4.66 -14.42 -2.92
N LEU A 169 -4.73 -15.24 -3.98
CA LEU A 169 -4.83 -16.69 -3.87
C LEU A 169 -3.59 -17.28 -3.21
N TRP A 170 -2.41 -16.80 -3.59
CA TRP A 170 -1.14 -17.20 -3.00
C TRP A 170 -1.05 -16.81 -1.52
N LEU A 171 -1.39 -15.56 -1.16
CA LEU A 171 -1.49 -15.11 0.24
C LEU A 171 -2.53 -15.91 1.03
N ARG A 172 -3.65 -16.27 0.40
CA ARG A 172 -4.68 -17.10 1.04
C ARG A 172 -4.16 -18.51 1.32
N ARG A 173 -3.40 -19.10 0.38
CA ARG A 173 -2.72 -20.39 0.56
C ARG A 173 -1.69 -20.33 1.68
N LEU A 174 -0.89 -19.25 1.73
CA LEU A 174 0.09 -19.02 2.78
C LEU A 174 -0.59 -18.91 4.15
N ARG A 175 -1.71 -18.18 4.21
CA ARG A 175 -2.51 -18.05 5.44
C ARG A 175 -3.08 -19.37 5.90
N THR A 176 -3.59 -20.20 4.97
CA THR A 176 -4.10 -21.53 5.33
C THR A 176 -2.98 -22.44 5.83
N ALA A 177 -1.80 -22.41 5.21
CA ALA A 177 -0.65 -23.17 5.67
C ALA A 177 -0.21 -22.74 7.07
N ALA A 178 -0.11 -21.43 7.32
CA ALA A 178 0.21 -20.89 8.64
C ALA A 178 -0.82 -21.29 9.72
N LEU A 179 -2.11 -21.30 9.39
CA LEU A 179 -3.17 -21.74 10.31
C LEU A 179 -3.08 -23.23 10.63
N VAL A 180 -2.80 -24.08 9.63
CA VAL A 180 -2.61 -25.53 9.85
C VAL A 180 -1.40 -25.78 10.74
N CYS A 181 -0.31 -25.05 10.51
CA CYS A 181 0.90 -25.09 11.32
C CYS A 181 0.61 -24.72 12.78
N ALA A 182 -0.11 -23.61 13.00
CA ALA A 182 -0.53 -23.19 14.34
C ALA A 182 -1.44 -24.21 15.03
N LEU A 183 -2.37 -24.82 14.28
CA LEU A 183 -3.30 -25.81 14.82
C LEU A 183 -2.58 -27.11 15.22
N LEU A 184 -1.55 -27.50 14.46
CA LEU A 184 -0.64 -28.60 14.81
C LEU A 184 0.15 -28.32 16.09
N GLU A 185 0.64 -27.09 16.28
CA GLU A 185 1.31 -26.70 17.54
C GLU A 185 0.35 -26.80 18.74
N VAL A 186 -0.88 -26.30 18.59
CA VAL A 186 -1.90 -26.40 19.65
C VAL A 186 -2.24 -27.85 19.97
N ALA A 187 -2.35 -28.72 18.97
CA ALA A 187 -2.57 -30.15 19.19
C ALA A 187 -1.39 -30.79 19.93
N ALA A 188 -0.15 -30.43 19.59
CA ALA A 188 1.05 -30.87 20.31
C ALA A 188 1.07 -30.38 21.77
N MET A 189 0.57 -29.17 22.05
CA MET A 189 0.45 -28.67 23.43
C MET A 189 -0.43 -29.56 24.31
N PHE A 190 -1.56 -30.02 23.78
CA PHE A 190 -2.50 -30.87 24.52
C PHE A 190 -1.87 -32.21 24.92
N VAL A 191 -0.86 -32.66 24.16
CA VAL A 191 -0.11 -33.89 24.44
C VAL A 191 0.99 -33.67 25.47
N GLN A 192 1.67 -32.50 25.49
CA GLN A 192 2.89 -32.29 26.29
C GLN A 192 2.73 -31.53 27.61
N ARG A 193 1.57 -30.89 27.90
CA ARG A 193 1.32 -30.18 29.17
C ARG A 193 2.39 -29.11 29.54
N THR A 194 3.06 -28.54 28.53
CA THR A 194 4.05 -27.46 28.70
C THR A 194 3.47 -26.15 28.16
N TYR A 195 3.33 -25.14 29.02
CA TYR A 195 2.46 -23.98 28.77
C TYR A 195 3.14 -22.73 28.16
N TRP A 196 4.48 -22.66 28.07
CA TRP A 196 5.19 -21.43 27.68
C TRP A 196 5.48 -21.29 26.17
N ILE A 197 5.80 -22.40 25.49
CA ILE A 197 5.97 -22.48 24.03
C ILE A 197 4.79 -21.88 23.23
N PRO A 198 3.51 -22.13 23.57
CA PRO A 198 2.39 -21.61 22.79
C PRO A 198 2.12 -20.12 22.97
N VAL A 199 2.53 -19.54 24.10
CA VAL A 199 2.50 -18.09 24.28
C VAL A 199 3.45 -17.43 23.29
N LEU A 200 4.60 -18.05 23.05
CA LEU A 200 5.57 -17.60 22.05
C LEU A 200 5.01 -17.72 20.62
N GLY A 201 4.40 -18.87 20.28
CA GLY A 201 3.78 -19.09 18.96
C GLY A 201 2.64 -18.10 18.66
N LEU A 202 1.78 -17.82 19.65
CA LEU A 202 0.71 -16.81 19.53
C LEU A 202 1.27 -15.39 19.38
N ALA A 203 2.34 -15.05 20.11
CA ALA A 203 3.02 -13.77 19.99
C ALA A 203 3.61 -13.59 18.58
N VAL A 204 4.23 -14.63 18.01
CA VAL A 204 4.76 -14.59 16.64
C VAL A 204 3.63 -14.42 15.63
N LEU A 205 2.55 -15.22 15.71
CA LEU A 205 1.42 -15.12 14.78
C LEU A 205 0.72 -13.75 14.83
N THR A 206 0.53 -13.20 16.02
CA THR A 206 -0.07 -11.87 16.18
C THR A 206 0.86 -10.80 15.63
N PHE A 207 2.16 -10.89 15.88
CA PHE A 207 3.15 -9.99 15.32
C PHE A 207 3.19 -10.05 13.78
N THR A 208 3.23 -11.25 13.20
CA THR A 208 3.18 -11.47 11.75
C THR A 208 1.89 -10.94 11.14
N ARG A 209 0.75 -11.13 11.82
CA ARG A 209 -0.54 -10.58 11.36
C ARG A 209 -0.54 -9.06 11.38
N VAL A 210 -0.03 -8.43 12.44
CA VAL A 210 0.05 -6.97 12.56
C VAL A 210 0.99 -6.41 11.52
N ALA A 211 2.15 -7.04 11.30
CA ALA A 211 3.12 -6.67 10.26
C ALA A 211 2.52 -6.81 8.85
N ALA A 212 1.88 -7.94 8.55
CA ALA A 212 1.23 -8.14 7.26
C ALA A 212 0.08 -7.14 7.04
N GLN A 213 -0.70 -6.85 8.08
CA GLN A 213 -1.84 -5.93 7.98
C GLN A 213 -1.39 -4.47 7.89
N SER A 214 -0.29 -4.09 8.52
CA SER A 214 0.30 -2.75 8.36
C SER A 214 0.87 -2.58 6.96
N GLU A 215 1.56 -3.59 6.41
CA GLU A 215 2.04 -3.58 5.03
C GLU A 215 0.89 -3.55 4.02
N LEU A 216 -0.16 -4.36 4.18
CA LEU A 216 -1.33 -4.33 3.30
C LEU A 216 -2.09 -2.99 3.37
N ARG A 217 -2.14 -2.33 4.53
CA ARG A 217 -2.72 -0.99 4.64
C ARG A 217 -1.83 0.05 3.95
N TRP A 218 -0.52 -0.12 4.02
CA TRP A 218 0.43 0.76 3.33
C TRP A 218 0.39 0.53 1.81
N TRP A 219 0.21 -0.71 1.37
CA TRP A 219 0.12 -1.11 -0.04
C TRP A 219 -1.29 -0.92 -0.64
N GLY A 220 -2.34 -0.87 0.17
CA GLY A 220 -3.72 -0.61 -0.27
C GLY A 220 -3.91 0.78 -0.89
N GLY A 221 -2.96 1.71 -0.66
CA GLY A 221 -2.86 2.99 -1.36
C GLY A 221 -1.90 2.98 -2.56
N VAL A 222 -1.02 1.98 -2.65
CA VAL A 222 0.07 1.88 -3.64
C VAL A 222 -0.17 0.64 -4.49
N SER A 223 -1.32 0.55 -5.17
CA SER A 223 -1.65 -0.59 -6.03
C SER A 223 -0.88 -0.59 -7.35
N ARG A 224 0.25 0.12 -7.44
CA ARG A 224 1.01 0.33 -8.66
C ARG A 224 2.49 0.30 -8.38
N VAL A 225 3.17 -0.60 -9.05
CA VAL A 225 4.63 -0.63 -9.11
C VAL A 225 5.03 0.35 -10.19
N THR A 226 5.62 1.47 -9.78
CA THR A 226 6.28 2.39 -10.70
C THR A 226 7.60 1.77 -11.13
N THR A 227 7.92 1.84 -12.42
CA THR A 227 9.21 1.37 -12.95
C THR A 227 10.36 2.23 -12.42
N ALA A 228 11.61 1.74 -12.48
CA ALA A 228 12.80 2.54 -12.17
C ALA A 228 12.80 3.86 -12.93
N TRP A 229 12.38 3.81 -14.19
CA TRP A 229 12.29 4.99 -15.04
C TRP A 229 11.27 6.00 -14.49
N ALA A 230 10.06 5.57 -14.12
CA ALA A 230 9.08 6.46 -13.48
C ALA A 230 9.59 7.04 -12.16
N ARG A 231 10.36 6.26 -11.37
CA ARG A 231 11.00 6.76 -10.15
C ARG A 231 12.04 7.84 -10.45
N GLN A 232 12.83 7.68 -11.52
CA GLN A 232 13.81 8.66 -11.96
C GLN A 232 13.14 9.94 -12.46
N GLU A 233 12.08 9.83 -13.27
CA GLU A 233 11.31 10.97 -13.76
C GLU A 233 10.64 11.74 -12.61
N LEU A 234 10.05 11.03 -11.64
CA LEU A 234 9.55 11.63 -10.42
C LEU A 234 10.65 12.32 -9.61
N ALA A 235 11.85 11.73 -9.53
CA ALA A 235 13.00 12.35 -8.86
C ALA A 235 13.44 13.63 -9.57
N ARG A 236 13.53 13.62 -10.91
CA ARG A 236 13.84 14.82 -11.72
C ARG A 236 12.78 15.90 -11.53
N ALA A 237 11.50 15.54 -11.59
CA ALA A 237 10.39 16.47 -11.37
C ALA A 237 10.41 17.09 -9.96
N ARG A 238 10.73 16.29 -8.93
CA ARG A 238 10.90 16.76 -7.53
C ARG A 238 12.12 17.64 -7.35
N ALA A 239 13.21 17.37 -8.05
CA ALA A 239 14.40 18.23 -8.04
C ALA A 239 14.10 19.60 -8.68
N ALA A 240 13.33 19.61 -9.77
CA ALA A 240 12.91 20.83 -10.44
C ALA A 240 11.86 21.64 -9.65
N HIS A 241 11.03 20.97 -8.83
CA HIS A 241 9.97 21.58 -8.05
C HIS A 241 10.10 21.23 -6.57
N PRO A 242 11.09 21.78 -5.85
CA PRO A 242 11.27 21.48 -4.44
C PRO A 242 10.05 21.90 -3.61
N ARG A 243 9.76 21.13 -2.55
CA ARG A 243 8.64 21.40 -1.64
C ARG A 243 8.68 22.82 -1.11
N GLY A 244 7.52 23.47 -1.05
CA GLY A 244 7.39 24.83 -0.56
C GLY A 244 7.97 25.93 -1.46
N ALA A 245 8.46 25.65 -2.66
CA ALA A 245 8.90 26.69 -3.60
C ALA A 245 7.73 27.62 -3.99
N ALA A 246 7.92 28.94 -3.86
CA ALA A 246 6.88 29.94 -4.14
C ALA A 246 6.65 30.17 -5.65
N THR A 247 7.61 29.79 -6.48
CA THR A 247 7.67 30.13 -7.92
C THR A 247 7.32 28.98 -8.86
N GLY A 248 6.84 27.84 -8.33
CA GLY A 248 6.45 26.67 -9.12
C GLY A 248 5.00 26.69 -9.58
N SER A 249 4.72 25.96 -10.67
CA SER A 249 3.33 25.61 -11.05
C SER A 249 2.68 24.83 -9.90
N LEU A 250 1.71 25.45 -9.21
CA LEU A 250 1.01 24.86 -8.06
C LEU A 250 0.46 23.45 -8.39
N ALA A 251 0.00 23.25 -9.63
CA ALA A 251 -0.50 21.96 -10.10
C ALA A 251 0.58 20.86 -10.05
N VAL A 252 1.83 21.17 -10.38
CA VAL A 252 2.95 20.21 -10.33
C VAL A 252 3.30 19.88 -8.87
N SER A 253 3.35 20.87 -7.99
CA SER A 253 3.60 20.63 -6.56
C SER A 253 2.52 19.75 -5.93
N ILE A 254 1.25 20.02 -6.23
CA ILE A 254 0.13 19.19 -5.77
C ILE A 254 0.21 17.79 -6.38
N ALA A 255 0.59 17.66 -7.66
CA ALA A 255 0.77 16.36 -8.30
C ALA A 255 1.82 15.51 -7.57
N LEU A 256 2.98 16.09 -7.25
CA LEU A 256 4.13 15.38 -6.67
C LEU A 256 3.97 15.08 -5.17
N TYR A 257 3.40 16.00 -4.41
CA TYR A 257 3.40 15.96 -2.95
C TYR A 257 2.01 15.88 -2.34
N GLY A 258 0.98 16.21 -3.11
CA GLY A 258 -0.39 16.21 -2.66
C GLY A 258 -0.89 17.56 -2.19
N LEU A 259 -2.07 17.50 -1.60
CA LEU A 259 -2.79 18.66 -1.07
C LEU A 259 -2.11 19.33 0.13
N ALA A 260 -1.11 18.69 0.74
CA ALA A 260 -0.33 19.32 1.81
C ALA A 260 0.42 20.58 1.33
N GLU A 261 0.69 20.69 0.02
CA GLU A 261 1.34 21.87 -0.58
C GLU A 261 0.37 23.02 -0.87
N LEU A 262 -0.94 22.84 -0.64
CA LEU A 262 -1.88 23.96 -0.69
C LEU A 262 -1.54 24.92 0.46
N ARG A 263 -0.97 26.07 0.11
CA ARG A 263 -0.61 27.12 1.07
C ARG A 263 -1.81 27.80 1.72
N ASP A 264 -3.03 27.59 1.20
CA ASP A 264 -4.24 28.13 1.82
C ASP A 264 -4.72 27.19 2.94
N PRO A 265 -4.55 27.58 4.23
CA PRO A 265 -4.93 26.76 5.36
C PRO A 265 -6.45 26.57 5.45
N LEU A 266 -7.26 27.50 4.94
CA LEU A 266 -8.71 27.36 4.92
C LEU A 266 -9.14 26.34 3.89
N LEU A 267 -8.49 26.34 2.73
CA LEU A 267 -8.72 25.36 1.68
C LEU A 267 -8.26 23.97 2.12
N LEU A 268 -7.10 23.88 2.76
CA LEU A 268 -6.55 22.64 3.30
C LEU A 268 -7.44 22.07 4.42
N ALA A 269 -7.92 22.91 5.34
CA ALA A 269 -8.85 22.50 6.39
C ALA A 269 -10.20 22.01 5.82
N ALA A 270 -10.71 22.67 4.78
CA ALA A 270 -11.91 22.20 4.07
C ALA A 270 -11.65 20.85 3.39
N ILE A 271 -10.43 20.61 2.90
CA ILE A 271 -10.10 19.40 2.17
C ILE A 271 -9.83 18.20 3.09
N TYR A 272 -9.11 18.37 4.19
CA TYR A 272 -8.87 17.27 5.13
C TYR A 272 -10.15 16.83 5.86
N ARG A 273 -11.14 17.72 5.99
CA ARG A 273 -12.49 17.36 6.47
C ARG A 273 -13.34 16.58 5.44
N LEU A 274 -12.88 16.43 4.19
CA LEU A 274 -13.54 15.56 3.19
C LEU A 274 -13.26 14.05 3.39
N GLY A 275 -12.43 13.67 4.37
CA GLY A 275 -12.25 12.27 4.76
C GLY A 275 -13.47 11.72 5.50
N PRO A 276 -13.81 10.42 5.38
CA PRO A 276 -14.97 9.85 6.06
C PRO A 276 -14.86 10.12 7.56
N GLY A 277 -15.91 10.76 8.11
CA GLY A 277 -15.90 11.37 9.42
C GLY A 277 -15.48 10.43 10.55
N GLN A 278 -14.48 10.88 11.32
CA GLN A 278 -14.41 10.63 12.76
C GLN A 278 -15.45 11.51 13.48
N GLY A 279 -16.71 11.44 13.08
CA GLY A 279 -17.78 12.29 13.58
C GLY A 279 -19.03 11.49 13.90
N GLY A 280 -19.12 11.05 15.16
CA GLY A 280 -20.38 10.76 15.86
C GLY A 280 -21.05 9.41 15.54
N SER A 281 -20.66 8.38 16.29
CA SER A 281 -21.65 7.48 16.92
C SER A 281 -22.05 8.08 18.26
#